data_AF-I2H6R9-F1
#
_entry.id   AF-I2H6R9-F1
#
_cell.length_a   1.000
_cell.length_b   1.000
_cell.length_c   1.000
_cell.angle_alpha   90.00
_cell.angle_beta   90.00
_cell.angle_gamma   90.00
#
_symmetry.space_group_name_H-M   'P 1'
#
loop_
_entity.id
_entity.type
_entity.pdbx_description
1 polymer ?
#
loop_
_entity_poly.entity_id
_entity_poly.type
_entity_poly.pdbx_seq_one_letter_code
_entity_poly.pdbx_strand_id
1 'polypeptide(L)'
;MANTIKVIRKRTAKSKIDPLSKQRLIWLAGHAVTLIFGTIFSIMYFHKILFFFRYYNWRYLFLIRYSKKRNLERNILKKFIERFLTTIIYKLALIGFFTSGVITLKQDWDGLNPTWYDLLSSENFQYLMITTLWILTPNNSFYRILPFLLLSFMHLRYHDFEFTIPLRPKSTNPTTKIPTVKKDSNSEQSKNTPKETPQSIPKTGSQEDTKEKLNIAATEEEQISLDNYHLLDFISYCEIAVVISLLLDSFLMQDGTSGFCLIIYLGIYWLRLQFSQYAQTAILRVLTKFDRFIPAHYVKYWEETKRFVYHKLKENEKRKEMLTKRS
;
A
#
# COMPACT_ATOMS: atom_id res chain seq x y z
N MET A 1 43.50 38.84 -44.99
CA MET A 1 42.18 38.92 -44.32
C MET A 1 41.92 37.58 -43.64
N ALA A 2 41.96 37.54 -42.31
CA ALA A 2 41.91 36.29 -41.55
C ALA A 2 40.46 35.86 -41.29
N ASN A 3 40.07 34.68 -41.78
CA ASN A 3 38.76 34.10 -41.53
C ASN A 3 38.67 33.66 -40.07
N THR A 4 37.82 34.33 -39.30
CA THR A 4 37.56 34.04 -37.89
C THR A 4 36.68 32.79 -37.81
N ILE A 5 37.26 31.67 -37.35
CA ILE A 5 36.54 30.41 -37.15
C ILE A 5 35.53 30.62 -36.03
N LYS A 6 34.25 30.66 -36.38
CA LYS A 6 33.14 30.78 -35.43
C LYS A 6 32.93 29.43 -34.75
N VAL A 7 33.53 29.25 -33.58
CA VAL A 7 33.36 28.03 -32.77
C VAL A 7 31.89 27.96 -32.30
N ILE A 8 31.10 27.12 -32.96
CA ILE A 8 29.73 26.82 -32.54
C ILE A 8 29.82 25.96 -31.28
N ARG A 9 29.73 26.59 -30.09
CA ARG A 9 29.50 25.86 -28.85
C ARG A 9 28.16 25.13 -28.96
N LYS A 10 28.19 23.80 -29.05
CA LYS A 10 26.97 22.98 -28.88
C LYS A 10 26.34 23.40 -27.56
N ARG A 11 25.12 23.96 -27.62
CA ARG A 11 24.33 24.29 -26.44
C ARG A 11 24.27 23.01 -25.61
N THR A 12 24.89 23.02 -24.43
CA THR A 12 24.86 21.87 -23.53
C THR A 12 23.41 21.47 -23.39
N ALA A 13 23.09 20.25 -23.84
CA ALA A 13 21.73 19.75 -23.77
C ALA A 13 21.29 19.94 -22.32
N LYS A 14 20.28 20.79 -22.09
CA LYS A 14 19.71 20.97 -20.75
C LYS A 14 19.51 19.57 -20.21
N SER A 15 20.26 19.22 -19.16
CA SER A 15 20.21 17.90 -18.53
C SER A 15 18.74 17.54 -18.37
N LYS A 16 18.26 16.57 -19.15
CA LYS A 16 16.88 16.13 -19.07
C LYS A 16 16.79 15.44 -17.73
N ILE A 17 16.29 16.16 -16.73
CA ILE A 17 16.11 15.60 -15.39
C ILE A 17 15.28 14.33 -15.56
N ASP A 18 15.84 13.20 -15.15
CA ASP A 18 15.20 11.92 -15.32
C ASP A 18 13.83 11.93 -14.62
N PRO A 19 12.73 11.61 -15.31
CA PRO A 19 11.40 11.64 -14.71
C PRO A 19 11.29 10.72 -13.49
N LEU A 20 12.08 9.64 -13.46
CA LEU A 20 12.17 8.70 -12.34
C LEU A 20 12.77 9.34 -11.08
N SER A 21 13.79 10.19 -11.22
CA SER A 21 14.39 10.91 -10.08
C SER A 21 13.38 11.84 -9.41
N LYS A 22 12.51 12.50 -10.20
CA LYS A 22 11.44 13.34 -9.69
C LYS A 22 10.36 12.52 -8.98
N GLN A 23 9.97 11.39 -9.54
CA GLN A 23 9.00 10.49 -8.91
C GLN A 23 9.51 9.99 -7.56
N ARG A 24 10.77 9.55 -7.49
CA ARG A 24 11.41 9.12 -6.24
C ARG A 24 11.40 10.24 -5.19
N LEU A 25 11.73 11.46 -5.59
CA LEU A 25 11.71 12.61 -4.67
C LEU A 25 10.30 12.89 -4.13
N ILE A 26 9.28 12.91 -4.99
CA ILE A 26 7.90 13.18 -4.56
C ILE A 26 7.37 12.03 -3.69
N TRP A 27 7.70 10.78 -4.03
CA TRP A 27 7.37 9.60 -3.25
C TRP A 27 7.96 9.67 -1.84
N LEU A 28 9.27 9.96 -1.74
CA LEU A 28 9.99 10.11 -0.47
C LEU A 28 9.41 11.25 0.36
N ALA A 29 9.15 12.39 -0.28
CA ALA A 29 8.53 13.55 0.36
C ALA A 29 7.13 13.21 0.90
N GLY A 30 6.32 12.43 0.16
CA GLY A 30 4.99 12.00 0.59
C GLY A 30 5.02 11.19 1.88
N HIS A 31 5.85 10.15 1.94
CA HIS A 31 6.01 9.33 3.16
C HIS A 31 6.61 10.12 4.32
N ALA A 32 7.60 10.98 4.06
CA ALA A 32 8.17 11.85 5.09
C ALA A 32 7.12 12.81 5.69
N VAL A 33 6.30 13.44 4.84
CA VAL A 33 5.16 14.29 5.25
C VAL A 33 4.18 13.49 6.11
N THR A 34 3.80 12.28 5.70
CA THR A 34 2.91 11.41 6.48
C THR A 34 3.47 11.11 7.86
N LEU A 35 4.75 10.74 7.96
CA LEU A 35 5.38 10.43 9.24
C LEU A 35 5.47 11.66 10.14
N ILE A 36 5.93 12.80 9.63
CA ILE A 36 6.11 14.02 10.43
C ILE A 36 4.74 14.51 10.95
N PHE A 37 3.79 14.77 10.04
CA PHE A 37 2.49 15.31 10.44
C PHE A 37 1.66 14.27 11.20
N GLY A 38 1.71 13.00 10.82
CA GLY A 38 0.98 11.95 11.53
C GLY A 38 1.54 11.71 12.94
N THR A 39 2.85 11.85 13.16
CA THR A 39 3.45 11.80 14.51
C THR A 39 3.03 13.00 15.36
N ILE A 40 3.09 14.21 14.80
CA ILE A 40 2.62 15.44 15.48
C ILE A 40 1.14 15.29 15.86
N PHE A 41 0.30 14.84 14.93
CA PHE A 41 -1.11 14.57 15.19
C PHE A 41 -1.30 13.54 16.31
N SER A 42 -0.52 12.46 16.30
CA SER A 42 -0.59 11.41 17.32
C SER A 42 -0.30 11.98 18.71
N ILE A 43 0.76 12.78 18.86
CA ILE A 43 1.11 13.45 20.11
C ILE A 43 -0.02 14.37 20.58
N MET A 44 -0.57 15.20 19.68
CA MET A 44 -1.70 16.09 20.01
C MET A 44 -2.95 15.32 20.43
N TYR A 45 -3.25 14.21 19.74
CA TYR A 45 -4.39 13.34 20.02
C TYR A 45 -4.26 12.69 21.39
N PHE A 46 -3.10 12.10 21.70
CA PHE A 46 -2.84 11.50 23.01
C PHE A 46 -2.80 12.54 24.13
N HIS A 47 -2.23 13.71 23.89
CA HIS A 47 -2.27 14.81 24.85
C HIS A 47 -3.73 15.18 25.19
N LYS A 48 -4.61 15.28 24.19
CA LYS A 48 -6.04 15.53 24.40
C LYS A 48 -6.71 14.42 25.22
N ILE A 49 -6.38 13.15 24.96
CA ILE A 49 -6.90 12.01 25.73
C ILE A 49 -6.39 12.02 27.18
N LEU A 50 -5.10 12.22 27.39
CA LEU A 50 -4.49 12.26 28.73
C LEU A 50 -5.03 13.44 29.55
N PHE A 51 -5.20 14.60 28.93
CA PHE A 51 -5.84 15.74 29.57
C PHE A 51 -7.32 15.46 29.87
N PHE A 52 -8.04 14.78 28.97
CA PHE A 52 -9.40 14.35 29.25
C PHE A 52 -9.46 13.51 30.54
N PHE A 53 -8.63 12.47 30.66
CA PHE A 53 -8.58 11.64 31.88
C PHE A 53 -8.14 12.38 33.13
N ARG A 54 -7.19 13.32 33.04
CA ARG A 54 -6.72 14.10 34.18
C ARG A 54 -7.77 15.06 34.73
N TYR A 55 -8.59 15.67 33.86
CA TYR A 55 -9.60 16.66 34.26
C TYR A 55 -10.99 16.05 34.49
N TYR A 56 -11.30 14.91 33.87
CA TYR A 56 -12.50 14.13 34.19
C TYR A 56 -12.24 13.24 35.41
N ASN A 57 -12.44 13.82 36.60
CA ASN A 57 -12.65 13.03 37.81
C ASN A 57 -13.78 12.02 37.52
N TRP A 58 -13.54 10.72 37.64
CA TRP A 58 -14.51 9.67 37.29
C TRP A 58 -15.87 9.85 37.98
N ARG A 59 -15.89 10.52 39.14
CA ARG A 59 -17.11 10.95 39.83
C ARG A 59 -18.03 11.85 38.98
N TYR A 60 -17.49 12.71 38.11
CA TYR A 60 -18.29 13.56 37.20
C TYR A 60 -18.79 12.82 35.95
N LEU A 61 -18.18 11.68 35.61
CA LEU A 61 -18.63 10.86 34.49
C LEU A 61 -19.98 10.18 34.83
N PHE A 62 -20.22 9.91 36.12
CA PHE A 62 -21.48 9.37 36.63
C PHE A 62 -22.41 10.42 37.25
N LEU A 63 -21.89 11.53 37.77
CA LEU A 63 -22.70 12.66 38.23
C LEU A 63 -22.87 13.67 37.09
N ILE A 64 -23.80 13.39 36.19
CA ILE A 64 -24.36 14.36 35.22
C ILE A 64 -25.12 15.43 36.02
N ARG A 65 -24.41 16.33 36.70
CA ARG A 65 -24.99 17.54 37.28
C ARG A 65 -24.21 18.73 36.75
N TYR A 66 -24.85 19.39 35.78
CA TYR A 66 -24.46 20.63 35.11
C TYR A 66 -23.91 21.69 36.08
N SER A 67 -22.62 21.60 36.43
CA SER A 67 -21.96 22.63 37.23
C SER A 67 -21.46 23.77 36.33
N LYS A 68 -22.39 24.70 36.10
CA LYS A 68 -22.25 26.15 35.89
C LYS A 68 -20.97 26.68 35.22
N LYS A 69 -21.12 26.99 33.93
CA LYS A 69 -20.34 27.94 33.09
C LYS A 69 -19.96 29.22 33.85
N ARG A 70 -18.70 29.42 34.23
CA ARG A 70 -18.27 30.76 34.68
C ARG A 70 -16.90 31.28 34.23
N ASN A 71 -16.23 30.62 33.28
CA ASN A 71 -15.02 31.17 32.62
C ASN A 71 -14.89 30.76 31.13
N LEU A 72 -16.01 30.54 30.44
CA LEU A 72 -16.05 29.91 29.12
C LEU A 72 -15.66 30.85 27.95
N GLU A 73 -15.73 32.17 28.11
CA GLU A 73 -15.60 33.11 26.99
C GLU A 73 -14.16 33.43 26.56
N ARG A 74 -13.17 33.41 27.46
CA ARG A 74 -11.81 33.89 27.11
C ARG A 74 -10.99 32.97 26.19
N ASN A 75 -11.49 31.79 25.80
CA ASN A 75 -10.70 30.80 25.06
C ASN A 75 -11.38 30.23 23.80
N ILE A 76 -12.41 30.89 23.25
CA ILE A 76 -13.09 30.40 22.03
C ILE A 76 -12.11 30.28 20.86
N LEU A 77 -11.32 31.34 20.61
CA LEU A 77 -10.33 31.35 19.52
C LEU A 77 -9.28 30.25 19.70
N LYS A 78 -8.77 30.07 20.92
CA LYS A 78 -7.79 29.01 21.21
C LYS A 78 -8.37 27.61 20.95
N LYS A 79 -9.61 27.35 21.39
CA LYS A 79 -10.31 26.07 21.13
C LYS A 79 -10.59 25.86 19.65
N PHE A 80 -10.94 26.91 18.92
CA PHE A 80 -11.16 26.86 17.48
C PHE A 80 -9.85 26.53 16.74
N ILE A 81 -8.76 27.25 17.05
CA ILE A 81 -7.42 27.01 16.48
C ILE A 81 -6.96 25.59 16.77
N GLU A 82 -7.12 25.09 18.00
CA GLU A 82 -6.70 23.74 18.38
C GLU A 82 -7.46 22.66 17.57
N ARG A 83 -8.77 22.83 17.40
CA ARG A 83 -9.60 21.91 16.58
C ARG A 83 -9.22 21.97 15.11
N PHE A 84 -9.02 23.17 14.58
CA PHE A 84 -8.67 23.38 13.18
C PHE A 84 -7.27 22.84 12.85
N LEU A 85 -6.28 23.14 13.70
CA LEU A 85 -4.90 22.68 13.57
C LEU A 85 -4.81 21.16 13.58
N THR A 86 -5.48 20.51 14.54
CA THR A 86 -5.52 19.04 14.62
C THR A 86 -6.11 18.42 13.35
N THR A 87 -7.13 19.06 12.77
CA THR A 87 -7.76 18.61 11.52
C THR A 87 -6.84 18.79 10.33
N ILE A 88 -6.19 19.95 10.19
CA ILE A 88 -5.24 20.20 9.08
C ILE A 88 -4.09 19.21 9.13
N ILE A 89 -3.45 19.03 10.29
CA ILE A 89 -2.28 18.14 10.44
C ILE A 89 -2.67 16.71 10.06
N TYR A 90 -3.83 16.24 10.52
CA TYR A 90 -4.37 14.93 10.13
C TYR A 90 -4.55 14.80 8.60
N LYS A 91 -5.17 15.80 7.96
CA LYS A 91 -5.43 15.78 6.51
C LYS A 91 -4.14 15.89 5.70
N LEU A 92 -3.17 16.70 6.12
CA LEU A 92 -1.86 16.79 5.48
C LEU A 92 -1.11 15.45 5.51
N ALA A 93 -1.18 14.73 6.63
CA ALA A 93 -0.56 13.42 6.74
C ALA A 93 -1.20 12.38 5.80
N LEU A 94 -2.53 12.40 5.65
CA LEU A 94 -3.24 11.55 4.67
C LEU A 94 -2.94 11.94 3.22
N ILE A 95 -2.84 13.24 2.91
CA ILE A 95 -2.47 13.73 1.57
C ILE A 95 -1.04 13.30 1.22
N GLY A 96 -0.11 13.33 2.18
CA GLY A 96 1.24 12.81 2.02
C GLY A 96 1.24 11.35 1.57
N PHE A 97 0.44 10.52 2.24
CA PHE A 97 0.37 9.08 1.99
C PHE A 97 -0.34 8.81 0.66
N PHE A 98 -1.41 9.56 0.38
CA PHE A 98 -2.12 9.47 -0.90
C PHE A 98 -1.19 9.80 -2.06
N THR A 99 -0.37 10.84 -1.92
CA THR A 99 0.58 11.26 -2.96
C THR A 99 1.64 10.19 -3.22
N SER A 100 2.24 9.61 -2.18
CA SER A 100 3.21 8.54 -2.35
C SER A 100 2.58 7.27 -2.91
N GLY A 101 1.41 6.87 -2.41
CA GLY A 101 0.68 5.69 -2.88
C GLY A 101 0.25 5.79 -4.36
N VAL A 102 -0.12 6.99 -4.84
CA VAL A 102 -0.40 7.20 -6.27
C VAL A 102 0.86 7.02 -7.12
N ILE A 103 2.03 7.43 -6.62
CA ILE A 103 3.30 7.23 -7.32
C ILE A 103 3.67 5.75 -7.35
N THR A 104 3.57 5.05 -6.21
CA THR A 104 3.81 3.60 -6.16
C THR A 104 2.89 2.86 -7.13
N LEU A 105 1.58 3.16 -7.11
CA LEU A 105 0.63 2.53 -8.03
C LEU A 105 0.98 2.83 -9.50
N LYS A 106 1.42 4.06 -9.81
CA LYS A 106 1.85 4.41 -11.16
C LYS A 106 3.12 3.64 -11.57
N GLN A 107 4.04 3.40 -10.65
CA GLN A 107 5.27 2.65 -10.89
C GLN A 107 4.98 1.16 -11.09
N ASP A 108 4.08 0.58 -10.27
CA ASP A 108 3.66 -0.83 -10.37
C ASP A 108 3.07 -1.16 -11.76
N TRP A 109 2.39 -0.20 -12.37
CA TRP A 109 1.68 -0.38 -13.65
C TRP A 109 2.34 0.33 -14.83
N ASP A 110 3.58 0.82 -14.71
CA ASP A 110 4.23 1.53 -15.81
C ASP A 110 4.45 0.61 -17.03
N GLY A 111 3.78 0.93 -18.13
CA GLY A 111 3.80 0.12 -19.36
C GLY A 111 2.87 -1.11 -19.36
N LEU A 112 2.05 -1.28 -18.32
CA LEU A 112 1.01 -2.31 -18.25
C LEU A 112 -0.38 -1.67 -18.35
N ASN A 113 -1.34 -2.40 -18.91
CA ASN A 113 -2.76 -2.01 -18.93
C ASN A 113 -3.51 -2.91 -17.93
N PRO A 114 -3.50 -2.59 -16.62
CA PRO A 114 -4.16 -3.42 -15.63
C PRO A 114 -5.66 -3.51 -15.87
N THR A 115 -6.24 -4.68 -15.61
CA THR A 115 -7.69 -4.81 -15.51
C THR A 115 -8.18 -4.23 -14.18
N TRP A 116 -9.48 -3.92 -14.08
CA TRP A 116 -10.08 -3.46 -12.82
C TRP A 116 -9.90 -4.47 -11.67
N TYR A 117 -9.88 -5.76 -12.00
CA TYR A 117 -9.63 -6.82 -11.03
C TYR A 117 -8.20 -6.74 -10.48
N ASP A 118 -7.23 -6.49 -11.35
CA ASP A 118 -5.83 -6.36 -10.95
C ASP A 118 -5.64 -5.15 -10.01
N LEU A 119 -6.25 -4.00 -10.35
CA LEU A 119 -6.25 -2.82 -9.49
C LEU A 119 -6.89 -3.11 -8.13
N LEU A 120 -8.10 -3.67 -8.10
CA LEU A 120 -8.81 -4.00 -6.86
C LEU A 120 -8.08 -5.04 -6.00
N SER A 121 -7.31 -5.94 -6.63
CA SER A 121 -6.51 -6.93 -5.93
C SER A 121 -5.21 -6.36 -5.35
N SER A 122 -4.72 -5.23 -5.87
CA SER A 122 -3.48 -4.61 -5.40
C SER A 122 -3.66 -3.95 -4.03
N GLU A 123 -2.74 -4.24 -3.11
CA GLU A 123 -2.80 -3.71 -1.74
C GLU A 123 -2.65 -2.18 -1.74
N ASN A 124 -1.80 -1.64 -2.61
CA ASN A 124 -1.59 -0.20 -2.78
C ASN A 124 -2.88 0.54 -3.16
N PHE A 125 -3.66 0.00 -4.11
CA PHE A 125 -4.93 0.60 -4.51
C PHE A 125 -5.98 0.52 -3.40
N GLN A 126 -6.06 -0.62 -2.69
CA GLN A 126 -6.97 -0.75 -1.55
C GLN A 126 -6.65 0.30 -0.47
N TYR A 127 -5.37 0.51 -0.15
CA TYR A 127 -4.97 1.56 0.77
C TYR A 127 -5.32 2.96 0.27
N LEU A 128 -5.14 3.25 -1.02
CA LEU A 128 -5.58 4.52 -1.61
C LEU A 128 -7.08 4.74 -1.45
N MET A 129 -7.92 3.73 -1.69
CA MET A 129 -9.37 3.84 -1.46
C MET A 129 -9.70 4.15 0.01
N ILE A 130 -9.03 3.47 0.95
CA ILE A 130 -9.20 3.72 2.38
C ILE A 130 -8.72 5.14 2.74
N THR A 131 -7.59 5.60 2.21
CA THR A 131 -7.10 6.97 2.44
C THR A 131 -8.06 8.01 1.88
N THR A 132 -8.60 7.81 0.68
CA THR A 132 -9.61 8.69 0.10
C THR A 132 -10.85 8.77 0.99
N LEU A 133 -11.33 7.65 1.51
CA LEU A 133 -12.44 7.63 2.47
C LEU A 133 -12.13 8.50 3.70
N TRP A 134 -10.91 8.43 4.24
CA TRP A 134 -10.50 9.22 5.40
C TRP A 134 -10.24 10.70 5.12
N ILE A 135 -9.87 11.05 3.90
CA ILE A 135 -9.78 12.45 3.46
C ILE A 135 -11.17 13.07 3.43
N LEU A 136 -12.19 12.34 2.99
CA LEU A 136 -13.57 12.82 2.90
C LEU A 136 -14.31 12.84 4.25
N THR A 137 -13.89 12.02 5.21
CA THR A 137 -14.56 11.91 6.52
C THR A 137 -14.12 13.04 7.47
N PRO A 138 -15.04 13.76 8.15
CA PRO A 138 -14.66 14.88 9.02
C PRO A 138 -13.96 14.47 10.33
N ASN A 139 -14.10 13.21 10.75
CA ASN A 139 -13.62 12.77 12.07
C ASN A 139 -12.14 12.37 12.01
N ASN A 140 -11.36 12.95 12.92
CA ASN A 140 -9.94 12.68 13.06
C ASN A 140 -9.75 11.67 14.20
N SER A 141 -9.26 10.48 13.87
CA SER A 141 -8.97 9.43 14.85
C SER A 141 -7.57 8.88 14.61
N PHE A 142 -6.82 8.67 15.70
CA PHE A 142 -5.48 8.09 15.64
C PHE A 142 -5.49 6.68 15.03
N TYR A 143 -6.48 5.86 15.35
CA TYR A 143 -6.56 4.50 14.81
C TYR A 143 -6.64 4.50 13.28
N ARG A 144 -7.30 5.51 12.68
CA ARG A 144 -7.45 5.62 11.23
C ARG A 144 -6.14 5.99 10.52
N ILE A 145 -5.26 6.76 11.16
CA ILE A 145 -3.97 7.15 10.56
C ILE A 145 -2.86 6.13 10.81
N LEU A 146 -2.97 5.36 11.89
CA LEU A 146 -1.91 4.47 12.37
C LEU A 146 -1.42 3.44 11.32
N PRO A 147 -2.29 2.74 10.54
CA PRO A 147 -1.83 1.84 9.48
C PRO A 147 -0.95 2.55 8.45
N PHE A 148 -1.28 3.80 8.09
CA PHE A 148 -0.53 4.58 7.10
C PHE A 148 0.80 5.10 7.62
N LEU A 149 0.87 5.41 8.93
CA LEU A 149 2.13 5.75 9.59
C LEU A 149 3.09 4.56 9.55
N LEU A 150 2.61 3.37 9.92
CA LEU A 150 3.42 2.15 9.93
C LEU A 150 3.87 1.76 8.53
N LEU A 151 2.96 1.84 7.56
CA LEU A 151 3.27 1.56 6.17
C LEU A 151 4.29 2.56 5.60
N SER A 152 4.12 3.86 5.89
CA SER A 152 5.11 4.89 5.48
C SER A 152 6.47 4.70 6.16
N PHE A 153 6.48 4.26 7.41
CA PHE A 153 7.71 3.96 8.13
C PHE A 153 8.44 2.77 7.49
N MET A 154 7.69 1.73 7.10
CA MET A 154 8.24 0.58 6.38
C MET A 154 8.89 1.01 5.05
N HIS A 155 8.15 1.73 4.21
CA HIS A 155 8.68 2.22 2.93
C HIS A 155 9.92 3.11 3.09
N LEU A 156 9.92 4.01 4.08
CA LEU A 156 11.08 4.87 4.30
C LEU A 156 12.31 4.09 4.81
N ARG A 157 12.09 3.07 5.65
CA ARG A 157 13.17 2.22 6.17
C ARG A 157 13.85 1.40 5.08
N TYR A 158 13.10 0.94 4.08
CA TYR A 158 13.60 0.08 2.99
C TYR A 158 13.70 0.79 1.64
N HIS A 159 13.76 2.13 1.64
CA HIS A 159 13.70 2.93 0.43
C HIS A 159 14.85 2.65 -0.57
N ASP A 160 16.00 2.14 -0.12
CA ASP A 160 17.13 1.83 -0.99
C ASP A 160 16.89 0.58 -1.85
N PHE A 161 16.08 -0.37 -1.35
CA PHE A 161 15.74 -1.61 -2.05
C PHE A 161 14.64 -1.41 -3.10
N GLU A 162 13.66 -0.56 -2.80
CA GLU A 162 12.47 -0.37 -3.66
C GLU A 162 12.79 0.21 -5.06
N PHE A 163 13.91 0.95 -5.18
CA PHE A 163 14.33 1.57 -6.44
C PHE A 163 15.53 0.91 -7.13
N THR A 164 16.15 -0.09 -6.49
CA THR A 164 17.28 -0.81 -7.06
C THR A 164 16.86 -2.03 -7.87
N ILE A 165 15.63 -2.52 -7.69
CA ILE A 165 15.08 -3.60 -8.50
C ILE A 165 15.04 -3.12 -9.96
N PRO A 166 15.84 -3.69 -10.87
CA PRO A 166 15.78 -3.33 -12.28
C PRO A 166 14.36 -3.64 -12.73
N LEU A 167 13.62 -2.59 -13.15
CA LEU A 167 12.25 -2.67 -13.67
C LEU A 167 12.12 -3.97 -14.45
N ARG A 168 11.28 -4.89 -13.93
CA ARG A 168 11.09 -6.25 -14.45
C ARG A 168 11.22 -6.16 -15.98
N PRO A 169 12.19 -6.87 -16.60
CA PRO A 169 12.53 -6.63 -18.00
C PRO A 169 11.22 -6.66 -18.76
N LYS A 170 10.89 -5.53 -19.42
CA LYS A 170 9.64 -5.39 -20.19
C LYS A 170 9.49 -6.70 -20.90
N SER A 171 8.44 -7.46 -20.58
CA SER A 171 8.11 -8.67 -21.33
C SER A 171 7.98 -8.16 -22.75
N THR A 172 9.06 -8.32 -23.53
CA THR A 172 9.03 -8.13 -24.96
C THR A 172 8.10 -9.25 -25.34
N ASN A 173 6.80 -8.94 -25.39
CA ASN A 173 5.82 -9.83 -25.95
C ASN A 173 6.49 -10.29 -27.24
N PRO A 174 6.84 -11.58 -27.38
CA PRO A 174 7.18 -12.06 -28.69
C PRO A 174 5.91 -11.75 -29.44
N THR A 175 5.97 -10.74 -30.30
CA THR A 175 4.93 -10.44 -31.26
C THR A 175 4.80 -11.74 -32.01
N THR A 176 3.92 -12.60 -31.51
CA THR A 176 3.52 -13.83 -32.11
C THR A 176 2.77 -13.28 -33.30
N LYS A 177 3.52 -13.08 -34.39
CA LYS A 177 2.96 -13.12 -35.72
C LYS A 177 2.31 -14.48 -35.75
N ILE A 178 1.03 -14.53 -35.37
CA ILE A 178 0.17 -15.67 -35.62
C ILE A 178 0.36 -15.87 -37.12
N PRO A 179 1.00 -16.96 -37.57
CA PRO A 179 1.01 -17.25 -38.98
C PRO A 179 -0.46 -17.45 -39.33
N THR A 180 -1.01 -16.51 -40.09
CA THR A 180 -2.23 -16.71 -40.83
C THR A 180 -1.98 -17.93 -41.71
N VAL A 181 -2.47 -19.08 -41.25
CA VAL A 181 -2.48 -20.32 -42.02
C VAL A 181 -3.40 -20.07 -43.21
N LYS A 182 -2.83 -19.59 -44.32
CA LYS A 182 -3.42 -19.78 -45.64
C LYS A 182 -3.26 -21.26 -45.97
N LYS A 183 -4.37 -21.96 -45.94
CA LYS A 183 -4.51 -23.33 -46.40
C LYS A 183 -4.66 -23.27 -47.92
N ASP A 184 -3.55 -23.18 -48.64
CA ASP A 184 -3.52 -23.37 -50.09
C ASP A 184 -2.57 -24.51 -50.44
N SER A 185 -3.10 -25.40 -51.27
CA SER A 185 -2.57 -26.64 -51.80
C SER A 185 -1.48 -26.45 -52.87
N ASN A 186 -0.58 -27.45 -52.93
CA ASN A 186 0.25 -27.89 -54.08
C ASN A 186 1.40 -26.99 -54.59
N SER A 187 2.63 -27.54 -54.53
CA SER A 187 3.44 -28.06 -55.66
C SER A 187 4.93 -27.74 -55.57
N GLU A 188 5.73 -28.80 -55.63
CA GLU A 188 7.05 -28.98 -56.29
C GLU A 188 8.23 -27.98 -56.11
N GLN A 189 9.29 -28.53 -55.50
CA GLN A 189 10.65 -28.71 -56.06
C GLN A 189 11.50 -27.48 -56.46
N SER A 190 12.59 -27.23 -55.72
CA SER A 190 13.95 -27.08 -56.30
C SER A 190 15.05 -26.99 -55.24
N LYS A 191 16.18 -27.64 -55.54
CA LYS A 191 17.49 -27.61 -54.88
C LYS A 191 18.15 -26.21 -54.94
N ASN A 192 18.94 -25.86 -53.92
CA ASN A 192 20.39 -25.62 -54.00
C ASN A 192 20.96 -24.95 -52.72
N THR A 193 22.09 -25.48 -52.24
CA THR A 193 22.99 -24.93 -51.20
C THR A 193 24.02 -24.00 -51.87
N PRO A 194 24.59 -22.97 -51.19
CA PRO A 194 25.89 -23.12 -50.49
C PRO A 194 25.94 -22.32 -49.16
N LYS A 195 26.40 -22.90 -48.03
CA LYS A 195 27.79 -22.92 -47.54
C LYS A 195 28.36 -21.51 -47.26
N GLU A 196 28.13 -21.01 -46.05
CA GLU A 196 28.86 -19.88 -45.47
C GLU A 196 29.61 -20.30 -44.19
N THR A 197 30.79 -19.69 -44.06
CA THR A 197 31.91 -19.90 -43.15
C THR A 197 31.59 -19.54 -41.68
N PRO A 198 32.23 -20.18 -40.68
CA PRO A 198 31.98 -19.89 -39.27
C PRO A 198 32.63 -18.55 -38.88
N GLN A 199 31.81 -17.53 -38.58
CA GLN A 199 32.26 -16.38 -37.81
C GLN A 199 32.34 -16.75 -36.33
N SER A 200 33.53 -16.57 -35.77
CA SER A 200 33.85 -16.71 -34.36
C SER A 200 32.99 -15.79 -33.50
N ILE A 201 32.09 -16.38 -32.72
CA ILE A 201 31.29 -15.72 -31.69
C ILE A 201 32.24 -15.32 -30.53
N PRO A 202 32.24 -14.05 -30.07
CA PRO A 202 33.00 -13.65 -28.89
C PRO A 202 32.44 -14.32 -27.64
N LYS A 203 33.37 -14.81 -26.81
CA LYS A 203 33.16 -15.57 -25.58
C LYS A 203 32.03 -15.03 -24.70
N THR A 204 31.06 -15.91 -24.50
CA THR A 204 30.20 -16.12 -23.34
C THR A 204 30.92 -15.72 -22.03
N GLY A 205 30.65 -14.52 -21.53
CA GLY A 205 31.23 -14.01 -20.28
C GLY A 205 30.35 -13.01 -19.53
N SER A 206 29.05 -12.94 -19.86
CA SER A 206 28.13 -11.94 -19.28
C SER A 206 26.79 -12.52 -18.79
N GLN A 207 26.45 -13.77 -19.14
CA GLN A 207 25.20 -14.39 -18.68
C GLN A 207 25.32 -15.02 -17.29
N GLU A 208 26.51 -15.46 -16.89
CA GLU A 208 26.73 -16.10 -15.59
C GLU A 208 26.71 -15.06 -14.46
N ASP A 209 27.43 -13.93 -14.64
CA ASP A 209 27.38 -12.76 -13.75
C ASP A 209 25.97 -12.18 -13.57
N THR A 210 25.12 -12.27 -14.59
CA THR A 210 23.74 -11.78 -14.52
C THR A 210 22.86 -12.73 -13.70
N LYS A 211 23.04 -14.05 -13.84
CA LYS A 211 22.29 -15.05 -13.07
C LYS A 211 22.68 -15.05 -11.60
N GLU A 212 23.96 -14.90 -11.29
CA GLU A 212 24.44 -14.81 -9.91
C GLU A 212 23.89 -13.55 -9.20
N LYS A 213 23.93 -12.39 -9.86
CA LYS A 213 23.32 -11.16 -9.33
C LYS A 213 21.81 -11.29 -9.13
N LEU A 214 21.11 -12.02 -10.01
CA LEU A 214 19.68 -12.26 -9.87
C LEU A 214 19.35 -13.14 -8.64
N ASN A 215 20.15 -14.18 -8.40
CA ASN A 215 19.97 -15.09 -7.27
C ASN A 215 20.26 -14.40 -5.92
N ILE A 216 21.29 -13.55 -5.88
CA ILE A 216 21.63 -12.76 -4.68
C ILE A 216 20.50 -11.77 -4.36
N ALA A 217 20.01 -11.04 -5.37
CA ALA A 217 18.89 -10.11 -5.20
C ALA A 217 17.61 -10.82 -4.72
N ALA A 218 17.29 -12.00 -5.27
CA ALA A 218 16.14 -12.78 -4.84
C ALA A 218 16.25 -13.27 -3.38
N THR A 219 17.46 -13.63 -2.94
CA THR A 219 17.70 -14.08 -1.55
C THR A 219 17.58 -12.91 -0.56
N GLU A 220 18.07 -11.73 -0.93
CA GLU A 220 17.93 -10.51 -0.12
C GLU A 220 16.46 -10.08 0.01
N GLU A 221 15.67 -10.15 -1.07
CA GLU A 221 14.22 -9.86 -1.03
C GLU A 221 13.48 -10.81 -0.09
N GLU A 222 13.79 -12.11 -0.12
CA GLU A 222 13.18 -13.09 0.76
C GLU A 222 13.51 -12.79 2.23
N GLN A 223 14.76 -12.44 2.55
CA GLN A 223 15.16 -12.06 3.91
C GLN A 223 14.46 -10.77 4.38
N ILE A 224 14.37 -9.74 3.53
CA ILE A 224 13.65 -8.51 3.86
C ILE A 224 12.16 -8.79 4.11
N SER A 225 11.57 -9.71 3.35
CA SER A 225 10.18 -10.13 3.57
C SER A 225 10.00 -10.83 4.92
N LEU A 226 10.98 -11.66 5.31
CA LEU A 226 11.01 -12.37 6.58
C LEU A 226 11.30 -11.46 7.77
N ASP A 227 12.04 -10.38 7.62
CA ASP A 227 12.24 -9.42 8.72
C ASP A 227 11.00 -8.53 8.91
N ASN A 228 10.27 -8.27 7.83
CA ASN A 228 9.11 -7.38 7.84
C ASN A 228 7.80 -8.06 8.24
N TYR A 229 7.73 -9.39 8.28
CA TYR A 229 6.48 -10.10 8.59
C TYR A 229 5.82 -9.62 9.89
N HIS A 230 6.61 -9.32 10.93
CA HIS A 230 6.11 -8.80 12.19
C HIS A 230 5.41 -7.45 12.04
N LEU A 231 5.96 -6.58 11.18
CA LEU A 231 5.41 -5.27 10.92
C LEU A 231 4.12 -5.36 10.10
N LEU A 232 4.08 -6.23 9.08
CA LEU A 232 2.88 -6.47 8.28
C LEU A 232 1.75 -7.10 9.09
N ASP A 233 2.09 -8.04 9.98
CA ASP A 233 1.15 -8.59 10.95
C ASP A 233 0.61 -7.47 11.87
N PHE A 234 1.48 -6.60 12.36
CA PHE A 234 1.11 -5.47 13.21
C PHE A 234 0.19 -4.46 12.50
N ILE A 235 0.46 -4.15 11.23
CA ILE A 235 -0.41 -3.32 10.39
C ILE A 235 -1.81 -3.95 10.29
N SER A 236 -1.88 -5.27 10.07
CA SER A 236 -3.16 -5.99 9.98
C SER A 236 -3.96 -5.94 11.29
N TYR A 237 -3.30 -6.01 12.44
CA TYR A 237 -3.96 -5.78 13.75
C TYR A 237 -4.48 -4.34 13.90
N CYS A 238 -3.72 -3.35 13.41
CA CYS A 238 -4.13 -1.96 13.45
C CYS A 238 -5.40 -1.73 12.60
N GLU A 239 -5.55 -2.43 11.48
CA GLU A 239 -6.78 -2.39 10.66
C GLU A 239 -7.98 -3.00 11.38
N ILE A 240 -7.80 -4.11 12.09
CA ILE A 240 -8.87 -4.67 12.95
C ILE A 240 -9.27 -3.67 14.03
N ALA A 241 -8.30 -2.94 14.61
CA ALA A 241 -8.61 -1.87 15.56
C ALA A 241 -9.41 -0.72 14.92
N VAL A 242 -9.19 -0.41 13.63
CA VAL A 242 -10.03 0.54 12.88
C VAL A 242 -11.46 0.03 12.74
N VAL A 243 -11.67 -1.26 12.41
CA VAL A 243 -13.01 -1.87 12.36
C VAL A 243 -13.72 -1.71 13.71
N ILE A 244 -13.04 -2.07 14.80
CA ILE A 244 -13.60 -1.99 16.17
C ILE A 244 -13.93 -0.54 16.53
N SER A 245 -13.03 0.41 16.22
CA SER A 245 -13.26 1.85 16.40
C SER A 245 -14.53 2.31 15.67
N LEU A 246 -14.70 1.94 14.40
CA LEU A 246 -15.87 2.34 13.61
C LEU A 246 -17.16 1.68 14.11
N LEU A 247 -17.09 0.42 14.57
CA LEU A 247 -18.21 -0.27 15.18
C LEU A 247 -18.68 0.45 16.45
N LEU A 248 -17.74 0.83 17.32
CA LEU A 248 -18.05 1.58 18.54
C LEU A 248 -18.62 2.97 18.21
N ASP A 249 -18.00 3.71 17.28
CA ASP A 249 -18.50 5.02 16.83
C ASP A 249 -19.94 4.93 16.29
N SER A 250 -20.22 3.87 15.51
CA SER A 250 -21.54 3.61 14.91
C SER A 250 -22.58 3.20 15.96
N PHE A 251 -22.20 2.33 16.90
CA PHE A 251 -23.09 1.89 17.99
C PHE A 251 -23.42 3.03 18.94
N LEU A 252 -22.47 3.92 19.23
CA LEU A 252 -22.66 5.10 20.06
C LEU A 252 -23.38 6.23 19.33
N MET A 253 -23.68 6.08 18.03
CA MET A 253 -24.26 7.12 17.16
C MET A 253 -23.54 8.47 17.31
N GLN A 254 -22.21 8.43 17.55
CA GLN A 254 -21.46 9.63 17.91
C GLN A 254 -21.47 10.64 16.76
N ASP A 255 -21.46 10.13 15.53
CA ASP A 255 -21.54 10.92 14.30
C ASP A 255 -22.47 10.23 13.30
N GLY A 256 -23.40 10.97 12.70
CA GLY A 256 -24.34 10.42 11.72
C GLY A 256 -23.69 9.81 10.46
N THR A 257 -22.42 10.11 10.20
CA THR A 257 -21.64 9.57 9.07
C THR A 257 -20.88 8.29 9.40
N SER A 258 -20.76 7.91 10.68
CA SER A 258 -19.95 6.77 11.13
C SER A 258 -20.43 5.44 10.56
N GLY A 259 -21.74 5.19 10.54
CA GLY A 259 -22.32 3.97 9.98
C GLY A 259 -22.07 3.80 8.48
N PHE A 260 -22.15 4.89 7.69
CA PHE A 260 -21.80 4.87 6.26
C PHE A 260 -20.31 4.56 6.06
N CYS A 261 -19.45 5.19 6.85
CA CYS A 261 -18.01 4.93 6.81
C CYS A 261 -17.70 3.47 7.15
N LEU A 262 -18.38 2.90 8.15
CA LEU A 262 -18.22 1.49 8.53
C LEU A 262 -18.59 0.56 7.37
N ILE A 263 -19.73 0.75 6.70
CA ILE A 263 -20.16 -0.11 5.59
C ILE A 263 -19.16 -0.03 4.43
N ILE A 264 -18.74 1.17 4.03
CA ILE A 264 -17.77 1.36 2.94
C ILE A 264 -16.43 0.71 3.32
N TYR A 265 -15.96 0.94 4.55
CA TYR A 265 -14.71 0.36 5.04
C TYR A 265 -14.77 -1.17 5.09
N LEU A 266 -15.89 -1.76 5.55
CA LEU A 266 -16.09 -3.21 5.55
C LEU A 266 -16.10 -3.77 4.13
N GLY A 267 -16.67 -3.06 3.15
CA GLY A 267 -16.60 -3.45 1.73
C GLY A 267 -15.16 -3.49 1.21
N ILE A 268 -14.35 -2.48 1.52
CA ILE A 268 -12.92 -2.45 1.13
C ILE A 268 -12.13 -3.51 1.90
N TYR A 269 -12.40 -3.69 3.20
CA TYR A 269 -11.74 -4.68 4.03
C TYR A 269 -12.10 -6.11 3.61
N TRP A 270 -13.30 -6.33 3.08
CA TRP A 270 -13.69 -7.61 2.49
C TRP A 270 -12.87 -7.94 1.25
N LEU A 271 -12.61 -6.96 0.36
CA LEU A 271 -11.68 -7.14 -0.76
C LEU A 271 -10.28 -7.49 -0.24
N ARG A 272 -9.84 -6.78 0.80
CA ARG A 272 -8.55 -7.05 1.44
C ARG A 272 -8.46 -8.46 2.02
N LEU A 273 -9.54 -8.94 2.64
CA LEU A 273 -9.63 -10.31 3.13
C LEU A 273 -9.57 -11.35 2.00
N GLN A 274 -10.05 -11.00 0.80
CA GLN A 274 -10.00 -11.89 -0.35
C GLN A 274 -8.59 -12.01 -0.97
N PHE A 275 -7.82 -10.92 -0.96
CA PHE A 275 -6.55 -10.84 -1.69
C PHE A 275 -5.29 -10.86 -0.80
N SER A 276 -5.36 -10.33 0.42
CA SER A 276 -4.21 -10.21 1.31
C SER A 276 -4.12 -11.39 2.28
N GLN A 277 -2.99 -12.10 2.25
CA GLN A 277 -2.72 -13.20 3.17
C GLN A 277 -2.55 -12.70 4.62
N TYR A 278 -1.97 -11.50 4.81
CA TYR A 278 -1.75 -10.92 6.14
C TYR A 278 -3.06 -10.60 6.84
N ALA A 279 -4.06 -10.07 6.11
CA ALA A 279 -5.39 -9.85 6.66
C ALA A 279 -6.07 -11.17 7.06
N GLN A 280 -5.94 -12.21 6.24
CA GLN A 280 -6.47 -13.55 6.52
C GLN A 280 -5.85 -14.17 7.77
N THR A 281 -4.52 -14.13 7.89
CA THR A 281 -3.81 -14.69 9.05
C THR A 281 -4.12 -13.90 10.32
N ALA A 282 -4.19 -12.57 10.24
CA ALA A 282 -4.57 -11.73 11.37
C ALA A 282 -6.00 -12.03 11.86
N ILE A 283 -6.96 -12.13 10.93
CA ILE A 283 -8.34 -12.51 11.27
C ILE A 283 -8.38 -13.91 11.88
N LEU A 284 -7.64 -14.88 11.33
CA LEU A 284 -7.58 -16.23 11.87
C LEU A 284 -7.02 -16.25 13.30
N ARG A 285 -5.96 -15.49 13.58
CA ARG A 285 -5.39 -15.35 14.94
C ARG A 285 -6.35 -14.68 15.91
N VAL A 286 -7.13 -13.72 15.44
CA VAL A 286 -8.18 -13.10 16.27
C VAL A 286 -9.29 -14.11 16.54
N LEU A 287 -9.79 -14.80 15.52
CA LEU A 287 -10.79 -15.87 15.64
C LEU A 287 -10.33 -16.93 16.65
N THR A 288 -9.11 -17.46 16.54
CA THR A 288 -8.65 -18.50 17.48
C THR A 288 -8.51 -18.00 18.92
N LYS A 289 -8.21 -16.72 19.14
CA LYS A 289 -8.24 -16.13 20.49
C LYS A 289 -9.67 -16.03 21.06
N PHE A 290 -10.65 -15.80 20.20
CA PHE A 290 -12.05 -15.74 20.59
C PHE A 290 -12.70 -17.11 20.82
N ASP A 291 -12.07 -18.21 20.40
CA ASP A 291 -12.57 -19.59 20.63
C ASP A 291 -12.98 -19.84 22.09
N ARG A 292 -12.25 -19.26 23.05
CA ARG A 292 -12.51 -19.45 24.50
C ARG A 292 -13.75 -18.73 25.01
N PHE A 293 -14.27 -17.74 24.27
CA PHE A 293 -15.37 -16.88 24.71
C PHE A 293 -16.72 -17.28 24.09
N ILE A 294 -16.76 -18.34 23.29
CA ILE A 294 -17.93 -18.68 22.50
C ILE A 294 -18.80 -19.68 23.26
N PRO A 295 -20.09 -19.37 23.45
CA PRO A 295 -21.00 -20.28 24.12
C PRO A 295 -21.30 -21.50 23.23
N ALA A 296 -21.58 -22.64 23.86
CA ALA A 296 -21.70 -23.94 23.18
C ALA A 296 -22.70 -23.95 22.01
N HIS A 297 -23.77 -23.15 22.06
CA HIS A 297 -24.79 -23.10 21.00
C HIS A 297 -24.32 -22.41 19.71
N TYR A 298 -23.27 -21.58 19.74
CA TYR A 298 -22.73 -20.92 18.54
C TYR A 298 -21.48 -21.59 17.97
N VAL A 299 -20.98 -22.67 18.58
CA VAL A 299 -19.76 -23.37 18.14
C VAL A 299 -19.86 -23.85 16.69
N LYS A 300 -21.02 -24.34 16.25
CA LYS A 300 -21.21 -24.81 14.86
C LYS A 300 -21.00 -23.70 13.83
N TYR A 301 -21.66 -22.56 14.00
CA TYR A 301 -21.54 -21.40 13.10
C TYR A 301 -20.12 -20.80 13.15
N TRP A 302 -19.50 -20.85 14.32
CA TRP A 302 -18.13 -20.41 14.49
C TRP A 302 -17.13 -21.27 13.73
N GLU A 303 -17.23 -22.60 13.83
CA GLU A 303 -16.40 -23.53 13.06
C GLU A 303 -16.60 -23.37 11.55
N GLU A 304 -17.82 -23.11 11.10
CA GLU A 304 -18.11 -22.82 9.70
C GLU A 304 -17.41 -21.53 9.23
N THR A 305 -17.43 -20.48 10.06
CA THR A 305 -16.73 -19.22 9.79
C THR A 305 -15.22 -19.43 9.71
N LYS A 306 -14.63 -20.19 10.66
CA LYS A 306 -13.19 -20.53 10.63
C LYS A 306 -12.83 -21.34 9.39
N ARG A 307 -13.65 -22.34 9.01
CA ARG A 307 -13.44 -23.14 7.80
C ARG A 307 -13.49 -22.28 6.54
N PHE A 308 -14.41 -21.32 6.46
CA PHE A 308 -14.50 -20.39 5.34
C PHE A 308 -13.21 -19.56 5.19
N VAL A 309 -12.73 -18.96 6.28
CA VAL A 309 -11.48 -18.18 6.27
C VAL A 309 -10.27 -19.05 5.91
N TYR A 310 -10.18 -20.26 6.48
CA TYR A 310 -9.11 -21.21 6.18
C TYR A 310 -9.12 -21.66 4.72
N HIS A 311 -10.30 -21.93 4.16
CA HIS A 311 -10.44 -22.28 2.75
C HIS A 311 -9.92 -21.16 1.83
N LYS A 312 -10.25 -19.90 2.16
CA LYS A 312 -9.80 -18.74 1.38
C LYS A 312 -8.28 -18.52 1.47
N LEU A 313 -7.69 -18.76 2.64
CA LEU A 313 -6.24 -18.74 2.81
C LEU A 313 -5.55 -19.79 1.92
N LYS A 314 -6.05 -21.03 1.94
CA LYS A 314 -5.52 -22.12 1.11
C LYS A 314 -5.70 -21.88 -0.39
N GLU A 315 -6.80 -21.26 -0.80
CA GLU A 315 -7.03 -20.85 -2.19
C GLU A 315 -5.98 -19.82 -2.65
N ASN A 316 -5.65 -18.85 -1.79
CA ASN A 316 -4.63 -17.84 -2.07
C ASN A 316 -3.22 -18.43 -2.18
N GLU A 317 -2.85 -19.34 -1.29
CA GLU A 317 -1.57 -20.07 -1.37
C GLU A 317 -1.44 -20.82 -2.70
N LYS A 318 -2.47 -21.57 -3.08
CA LYS A 318 -2.51 -22.27 -4.38
C LYS A 318 -2.37 -21.32 -5.57
N ARG A 319 -3.02 -20.14 -5.52
CA ARG A 319 -2.89 -19.13 -6.58
C ARG A 319 -1.46 -18.63 -6.70
N LYS A 320 -0.77 -18.37 -5.58
CA LYS A 320 0.64 -17.96 -5.58
C LYS A 320 1.54 -19.05 -6.15
N GLU A 321 1.36 -20.31 -5.73
CA GLU A 321 2.12 -21.45 -6.26
C GLU A 321 1.96 -21.60 -7.78
N MET A 322 0.75 -21.40 -8.31
CA MET A 322 0.50 -21.45 -9.77
C MET A 322 1.19 -20.32 -10.52
N LEU A 323 1.26 -19.12 -9.93
CA LEU A 323 1.97 -17.98 -10.52
C LEU A 323 3.48 -18.21 -10.52
N THR A 324 4.04 -18.69 -9.41
CA THR A 324 5.47 -19.02 -9.29
C THR A 324 5.90 -20.14 -10.24
N LYS A 325 5.02 -21.11 -10.54
CA LYS A 325 5.30 -22.17 -11.52
C LYS A 325 5.27 -21.70 -12.99
N ARG A 326 4.67 -20.54 -13.26
CA ARG A 326 4.55 -19.98 -14.62
C ARG A 326 5.65 -18.97 -14.96
N SER A 327 6.22 -18.31 -13.95
CA SER A 327 7.42 -17.48 -14.06
C SER A 327 8.65 -18.36 -14.16
#